data_AF-A0A958AMM9-F1
#
_entry.id   AF-A0A958AMM9-F1
#
_cell.length_a   1.000
_cell.length_b   1.000
_cell.length_c   1.000
_cell.angle_alpha   90.00
_cell.angle_beta   90.00
_cell.angle_gamma   90.00
#
_symmetry.space_group_name_H-M   'P 1'
#
loop_
_entity.id
_entity.type
_entity.pdbx_description
1 polymer ?
#
loop_
_entity_poly.entity_id
_entity_poly.type
_entity_poly.pdbx_seq_one_letter_code
_entity_poly.pdbx_strand_id
1 'polypeptide(L)'
;PLWRVLGNRPQPLTQLVQAEQAGPPIWASSFSVAHRIAASLASGGVYLAGDAAHIHSPVGARGMNLGLEDAWVFAQLCQTNRLADYNDLRRTVDERVVQQVALLSKVAAAEAPLYGFLRRFVLPMAVKVPLIRARMLATVTGLDHALPSVAMAGAKSELAL
;
A
#
# COMPACT_ATOMS: atom_id res chain seq x y z
N PRO A 1 18.00 21.81 -15.73
CA PRO A 1 17.99 21.06 -14.45
C PRO A 1 16.55 20.69 -14.10
N LEU A 2 16.27 19.42 -13.81
CA LEU A 2 14.93 18.98 -13.42
C LEU A 2 14.83 19.04 -11.89
N TRP A 3 14.00 19.95 -11.39
CA TRP A 3 13.77 20.10 -9.95
C TRP A 3 12.48 19.37 -9.55
N ARG A 4 12.54 18.59 -8.47
CA ARG A 4 11.37 18.01 -7.82
C ARG A 4 11.14 18.74 -6.52
N VAL A 5 10.00 19.43 -6.42
CA VAL A 5 9.64 20.22 -5.25
C VAL A 5 8.51 19.50 -4.52
N LEU A 6 8.73 19.18 -3.25
CA LEU A 6 7.68 18.69 -2.35
C LEU A 6 7.40 19.75 -1.30
N GLY A 7 6.13 20.08 -1.10
CA GLY A 7 5.70 21.05 -0.11
C GLY A 7 4.38 20.64 0.53
N ASN A 8 4.19 21.03 1.78
CA ASN A 8 2.98 20.79 2.56
C ASN A 8 2.14 22.08 2.73
N ARG A 9 2.46 23.13 1.99
CA ARG A 9 1.74 24.42 1.99
C ARG A 9 1.11 24.66 0.62
N PRO A 10 0.03 25.46 0.56
CA PRO A 10 -0.51 25.93 -0.71
C PRO A 10 0.59 26.64 -1.53
N GLN A 11 0.61 26.39 -2.84
CA GLN A 11 1.51 27.05 -3.80
C GLN A 11 3.01 26.98 -3.42
N PRO A 12 3.61 25.79 -3.28
CA PRO A 12 5.01 25.66 -2.86
C PRO A 12 6.00 26.31 -3.84
N LEU A 13 5.61 26.46 -5.11
CA LEU A 13 6.43 27.11 -6.13
C LEU A 13 6.64 28.60 -5.83
N THR A 14 5.64 29.34 -5.36
CA THR A 14 5.78 30.79 -5.12
C THR A 14 6.78 31.13 -4.01
N GLN A 15 7.18 30.14 -3.21
CA GLN A 15 8.18 30.31 -2.15
C GLN A 15 9.63 30.09 -2.66
N LEU A 16 9.81 29.62 -3.89
CA LEU A 16 11.13 29.42 -4.48
C LEU A 16 11.52 30.65 -5.29
N VAL A 17 12.68 31.23 -4.97
CA VAL A 17 13.25 32.42 -5.64
C VAL A 17 13.34 32.26 -7.17
N GLN A 18 13.46 31.03 -7.66
CA GLN A 18 13.57 30.70 -9.09
C GLN A 18 12.26 30.23 -9.75
N ALA A 19 11.16 30.11 -8.99
CA ALA A 19 9.90 29.62 -9.55
C ALA A 19 9.16 30.62 -10.42
N GLU A 20 9.55 31.90 -10.43
CA GLU A 20 9.04 32.89 -11.39
C GLU A 20 9.32 32.48 -12.85
N GLN A 21 10.24 31.54 -13.08
CA GLN A 21 10.53 30.96 -14.40
C GLN A 21 9.71 29.71 -14.73
N ALA A 22 8.85 29.23 -13.82
CA ALA A 22 8.00 28.07 -14.08
C ALA A 22 6.87 28.46 -15.05
N GLY A 23 6.90 27.89 -16.26
CA GLY A 23 5.78 28.00 -17.21
C GLY A 23 4.49 27.35 -16.69
N PRO A 24 3.38 27.49 -17.42
CA PRO A 24 2.09 26.93 -17.00
C PRO A 24 2.19 25.41 -16.78
N PRO A 25 1.47 24.85 -15.78
CA PRO A 25 1.50 23.42 -15.50
C PRO A 25 0.93 22.66 -16.69
N ILE A 26 1.70 21.71 -17.22
CA ILE A 26 1.24 20.79 -18.28
C ILE A 26 0.22 19.79 -17.70
N TRP A 27 0.32 19.50 -16.39
CA TRP A 27 -0.59 18.61 -15.67
C TRP A 27 -0.70 19.02 -14.21
N ALA A 28 -1.92 18.98 -13.67
CA ALA A 28 -2.21 19.16 -12.26
C ALA A 28 -3.29 18.16 -11.85
N SER A 29 -3.11 17.53 -10.68
CA SER A 29 -4.09 16.60 -10.13
C SER A 29 -4.27 16.82 -8.63
N SER A 30 -5.49 16.63 -8.18
CA SER A 30 -5.87 16.63 -6.77
C SER A 30 -6.51 15.29 -6.47
N PHE A 31 -6.16 14.68 -5.34
CA PHE A 31 -6.75 13.42 -4.90
C PHE A 31 -7.19 13.53 -3.45
N SER A 32 -8.31 12.88 -3.13
CA SER A 32 -8.77 12.71 -1.76
C SER A 32 -8.28 11.38 -1.22
N VAL A 33 -7.78 11.37 0.01
CA VAL A 33 -7.35 10.14 0.67
C VAL A 33 -8.59 9.40 1.20
N ALA A 34 -8.98 8.35 0.48
CA ALA A 34 -9.97 7.37 0.94
C ALA A 34 -9.28 6.05 1.26
N HIS A 35 -9.81 5.31 2.24
CA HIS A 35 -9.41 3.95 2.55
C HIS A 35 -10.64 3.07 2.40
N ARG A 36 -10.70 2.26 1.34
CA ARG A 36 -11.83 1.37 1.07
C ARG A 36 -11.32 0.07 0.47
N ILE A 37 -12.07 -1.00 0.71
CA ILE A 37 -11.91 -2.29 0.07
C ILE A 37 -13.29 -2.74 -0.43
N ALA A 38 -13.33 -3.43 -1.57
CA ALA A 38 -14.54 -4.06 -2.06
C ALA A 38 -15.03 -5.14 -1.07
N ALA A 39 -16.35 -5.29 -0.96
CA ALA A 39 -16.94 -6.26 -0.02
C ALA A 39 -16.58 -7.71 -0.39
N SER A 40 -16.55 -8.00 -1.69
CA SER A 40 -16.04 -9.24 -2.27
C SER A 40 -15.11 -8.92 -3.43
N LEU A 41 -14.03 -9.68 -3.57
CA LEU A 41 -13.09 -9.59 -4.68
C LEU A 41 -13.43 -10.54 -5.83
N ALA A 42 -14.42 -11.42 -5.64
CA ALA A 42 -14.88 -12.35 -6.66
C ALA A 42 -16.41 -12.49 -6.65
N SER A 43 -16.99 -12.64 -7.83
CA SER A 43 -18.41 -12.96 -8.02
C SER A 43 -18.60 -13.71 -9.32
N GLY A 44 -18.85 -15.03 -9.24
CA GLY A 44 -18.90 -15.88 -10.42
C GLY A 44 -17.57 -15.85 -11.17
N GLY A 45 -17.59 -15.49 -12.46
CA GLY A 45 -16.40 -15.36 -13.31
C GLY A 45 -15.74 -13.97 -13.29
N VAL A 46 -16.15 -13.07 -12.40
CA VAL A 46 -15.63 -11.70 -12.31
C VAL A 46 -14.78 -11.53 -11.06
N TYR A 47 -13.61 -10.93 -11.21
CA TYR A 47 -12.62 -10.73 -10.15
C TYR A 47 -12.12 -9.28 -10.13
N LEU A 48 -11.87 -8.73 -8.95
CA LEU A 48 -11.36 -7.38 -8.73
C LEU A 48 -9.92 -7.43 -8.22
N ALA A 49 -9.06 -6.56 -8.75
CA ALA A 49 -7.65 -6.42 -8.37
C ALA A 49 -7.21 -4.96 -8.38
N GLY A 50 -6.18 -4.60 -7.61
CA GLY A 50 -5.62 -3.24 -7.58
C GLY A 50 -6.65 -2.19 -7.16
N ASP A 51 -6.63 -1.01 -7.80
CA ASP A 51 -7.50 0.11 -7.43
C ASP A 51 -9.01 -0.18 -7.53
N ALA A 52 -9.40 -1.19 -8.32
CA ALA A 52 -10.79 -1.66 -8.37
C ALA A 52 -11.19 -2.48 -7.14
N ALA A 53 -10.23 -3.13 -6.48
CA ALA A 53 -10.41 -3.92 -5.27
C ALA A 53 -10.21 -3.07 -4.00
N HIS A 54 -9.22 -2.19 -4.00
CA HIS A 54 -8.83 -1.41 -2.83
C HIS A 54 -8.29 -0.04 -3.20
N ILE A 55 -8.62 0.96 -2.39
CA ILE A 55 -8.05 2.31 -2.49
C ILE A 55 -7.53 2.69 -1.11
N HIS A 56 -6.34 3.28 -1.06
CA HIS A 56 -5.72 3.73 0.18
C HIS A 56 -4.81 4.93 -0.07
N SER A 57 -4.37 5.56 1.02
CA SER A 57 -3.39 6.64 0.95
C SER A 57 -2.13 6.21 0.18
N PRO A 58 -1.53 7.10 -0.63
CA PRO A 58 -0.26 6.82 -1.30
C PRO A 58 0.92 6.75 -0.32
N VAL A 59 0.70 7.06 0.96
CA VAL A 59 1.70 6.94 2.02
C VAL A 59 2.30 5.53 2.02
N GLY A 60 3.63 5.45 1.83
CA GLY A 60 4.36 4.19 1.78
C GLY A 60 4.47 3.54 0.39
N ALA A 61 3.93 4.16 -0.67
CA ALA A 61 4.07 3.73 -2.06
C ALA A 61 3.66 2.26 -2.34
N ARG A 62 2.65 1.75 -1.61
CA ARG A 62 2.24 0.34 -1.68
C ARG A 62 1.15 0.02 -2.71
N GLY A 63 0.40 1.01 -3.20
CA GLY A 63 -0.82 0.74 -3.98
C GLY A 63 -0.55 -0.05 -5.26
N MET A 64 0.40 0.42 -6.06
CA MET A 64 0.81 -0.28 -7.29
C MET A 64 1.40 -1.67 -7.01
N ASN A 65 2.20 -1.79 -5.94
CA ASN A 65 2.81 -3.08 -5.57
C ASN A 65 1.74 -4.11 -5.17
N LEU A 66 0.75 -3.68 -4.38
CA LEU A 66 -0.35 -4.54 -3.96
C LEU A 66 -1.21 -4.98 -5.16
N GLY A 67 -1.51 -4.07 -6.09
CA GLY A 67 -2.21 -4.42 -7.32
C GLY A 67 -1.45 -5.39 -8.24
N LEU A 68 -0.13 -5.25 -8.34
CA LEU A 68 0.72 -6.21 -9.06
C LEU A 68 0.70 -7.59 -8.38
N GLU A 69 0.69 -7.61 -7.06
CA GLU A 69 0.56 -8.82 -6.26
C GLU A 69 -0.77 -9.54 -6.49
N ASP A 70 -1.88 -8.78 -6.52
CA ASP A 70 -3.21 -9.32 -6.83
C ASP A 70 -3.24 -9.98 -8.20
N ALA A 71 -2.67 -9.33 -9.21
CA ALA A 71 -2.59 -9.85 -10.57
C ALA A 71 -1.74 -11.13 -10.65
N TRP A 72 -0.63 -11.16 -9.91
CA TRP A 72 0.22 -12.35 -9.82
C TRP A 72 -0.53 -13.53 -9.19
N VAL A 73 -1.17 -13.32 -8.03
CA VAL A 73 -1.94 -14.39 -7.36
C VAL A 73 -3.08 -14.88 -8.24
N PHE A 74 -3.80 -13.96 -8.89
CA PHE A 74 -4.86 -14.33 -9.84
C PHE A 74 -4.32 -15.25 -10.95
N ALA A 75 -3.21 -14.88 -11.59
CA ALA A 75 -2.59 -15.67 -12.64
C ALA A 75 -2.16 -17.08 -12.17
N GLN A 76 -1.65 -17.19 -10.94
CA GLN A 76 -1.26 -18.49 -10.35
C GLN A 76 -2.48 -19.37 -10.04
N LEU A 77 -3.56 -18.78 -9.55
CA LEU A 77 -4.81 -19.50 -9.28
C LEU A 77 -5.53 -19.91 -10.57
N CYS A 78 -5.44 -19.11 -11.64
CA CYS A 78 -5.88 -19.51 -12.98
C CYS A 78 -5.15 -20.79 -13.45
N GLN A 79 -3.83 -20.81 -13.35
CA GLN A 79 -3.02 -21.96 -13.80
C GLN A 79 -3.31 -23.24 -13.01
N THR A 80 -3.68 -23.11 -11.74
CA THR A 80 -3.97 -24.24 -10.85
C THR A 80 -5.46 -24.57 -10.73
N ASN A 81 -6.33 -23.88 -11.48
CA ASN A 81 -7.79 -24.00 -11.39
C ASN A 81 -8.35 -23.82 -9.97
N ARG A 82 -7.78 -22.87 -9.22
CA ARG A 82 -8.13 -22.55 -7.82
C ARG A 82 -8.65 -21.14 -7.63
N LEU A 83 -9.26 -20.57 -8.67
CA LEU A 83 -9.80 -19.20 -8.61
C LEU A 83 -10.88 -18.99 -7.54
N ALA A 84 -11.53 -20.06 -7.06
CA ALA A 84 -12.43 -20.01 -5.92
C ALA A 84 -11.76 -19.47 -4.64
N ASP A 85 -10.44 -19.67 -4.49
CA ASP A 85 -9.68 -19.26 -3.31
C ASP A 85 -9.24 -17.78 -3.37
N TYR A 86 -9.40 -17.12 -4.51
CA TYR A 86 -8.84 -15.79 -4.76
C TYR A 86 -9.32 -14.75 -3.74
N ASN A 87 -10.64 -14.71 -3.50
CA ASN A 87 -11.24 -13.75 -2.58
C ASN A 87 -10.64 -13.87 -1.18
N ASP A 88 -10.60 -15.08 -0.63
CA ASP A 88 -10.20 -15.29 0.77
C ASP A 88 -8.70 -15.05 0.97
N LEU A 89 -7.89 -15.46 -0.01
CA LEU A 89 -6.44 -15.25 -0.01
C LEU A 89 -6.07 -13.77 -0.10
N ARG A 90 -6.73 -13.01 -0.98
CA ARG A 90 -6.37 -11.60 -1.23
C ARG A 90 -7.02 -10.64 -0.24
N ARG A 91 -8.31 -10.80 0.05
CA ARG A 91 -9.06 -9.88 0.91
C ARG A 91 -8.41 -9.72 2.29
N THR A 92 -7.91 -10.82 2.87
CA THR A 92 -7.20 -10.79 4.16
C THR A 92 -5.90 -9.97 4.12
N VAL A 93 -5.15 -10.08 3.01
CA VAL A 93 -3.90 -9.33 2.81
C VAL A 93 -4.22 -7.86 2.55
N ASP A 94 -5.13 -7.59 1.62
CA ASP A 94 -5.51 -6.24 1.22
C ASP A 94 -6.08 -5.45 2.40
N GLU A 95 -6.98 -6.05 3.20
CA GLU A 95 -7.52 -5.42 4.40
C GLU A 95 -6.41 -5.03 5.38
N ARG A 96 -5.45 -5.94 5.61
CA ARG A 96 -4.34 -5.68 6.53
C ARG A 96 -3.47 -4.53 6.02
N VAL A 97 -3.13 -4.52 4.74
CA VAL A 97 -2.30 -3.46 4.13
C VAL A 97 -3.02 -2.12 4.19
N VAL A 98 -4.29 -2.07 3.78
CA VAL A 98 -5.11 -0.85 3.81
C VAL A 98 -5.24 -0.29 5.23
N GLN A 99 -5.48 -1.15 6.22
CA GLN A 99 -5.58 -0.73 7.64
C GLN A 99 -4.26 -0.19 8.19
N GLN A 100 -3.13 -0.85 7.89
CA GLN A 100 -1.80 -0.37 8.29
C GLN A 100 -1.51 1.01 7.69
N VAL A 101 -1.77 1.19 6.39
CA VAL A 101 -1.57 2.46 5.69
C VAL A 101 -2.51 3.55 6.21
N ALA A 102 -3.75 3.21 6.56
CA ALA A 102 -4.71 4.13 7.17
C ALA A 102 -4.22 4.65 8.53
N LEU A 103 -3.70 3.77 9.38
CA LEU A 103 -3.14 4.14 10.67
C LEU A 103 -1.93 5.07 10.51
N LEU A 104 -1.00 4.73 9.61
CA LEU A 104 0.17 5.55 9.33
C LEU A 104 -0.23 6.93 8.80
N SER A 105 -1.21 6.99 7.89
CA SER A 105 -1.72 8.23 7.34
C SER A 105 -2.38 9.10 8.41
N LYS A 106 -3.15 8.49 9.33
CA LYS A 106 -3.76 9.19 10.45
C LYS A 106 -2.72 9.80 11.38
N VAL A 107 -1.66 9.06 11.72
CA VAL A 107 -0.56 9.58 12.56
C VAL A 107 0.18 10.73 11.86
N ALA A 108 0.38 10.62 10.54
CA ALA A 108 1.04 11.66 9.76
C ALA A 108 0.20 12.95 9.68
N ALA A 109 -1.11 12.83 9.48
CA ALA A 109 -2.04 13.96 9.30
C ALA A 109 -2.57 14.55 10.60
N ALA A 110 -2.50 13.84 11.74
CA ALA A 110 -3.10 14.31 12.98
C ALA A 110 -2.36 15.49 13.61
N GLU A 111 -3.09 16.56 13.93
CA GLU A 111 -2.56 17.81 14.49
C GLU A 111 -2.45 17.82 16.01
N ALA A 112 -2.97 16.80 16.71
CA ALA A 112 -2.98 16.81 18.18
C ALA A 112 -1.55 16.79 18.77
N PRO A 113 -1.32 17.43 19.93
CA PRO A 113 0.02 17.57 20.52
C PRO A 113 0.75 16.25 20.74
N LEU A 114 -0.01 15.20 21.09
CA LEU A 114 0.51 13.85 21.27
C LEU A 114 1.12 13.26 19.98
N TYR A 115 0.45 13.43 18.84
CA TYR A 115 0.95 12.94 17.56
C TYR A 115 2.18 13.73 17.10
N GLY A 116 2.25 15.02 17.43
CA GLY A 116 3.45 15.83 17.25
C GLY A 116 4.64 15.31 18.07
N PHE A 117 4.41 14.98 19.35
CA PHE A 117 5.42 14.39 20.22
C PHE A 117 5.92 13.02 19.70
N LEU A 118 4.99 12.13 19.34
CA LEU A 118 5.32 10.82 18.77
C LEU A 118 6.17 10.94 17.50
N ARG A 119 5.77 11.82 16.57
CA ARG A 119 6.51 12.07 15.32
C ARG A 119 7.90 12.66 15.56
N ARG A 120 8.03 13.57 16.54
CA ARG A 120 9.27 14.32 16.80
C ARG A 120 10.30 13.53 17.61
N PHE A 121 9.87 12.71 18.57
CA PHE A 121 10.78 12.07 19.52
C PHE A 121 10.77 10.54 19.46
N VAL A 122 9.58 9.93 19.33
CA VAL A 122 9.44 8.46 19.41
C VAL A 122 9.80 7.80 18.09
N LEU A 123 9.29 8.31 16.96
CA LEU A 123 9.55 7.74 15.63
C LEU A 123 11.06 7.63 15.29
N PRO A 124 11.87 8.71 15.47
CA PRO A 124 13.30 8.64 15.15
C PRO A 124 14.08 7.65 16.02
N MET A 125 13.63 7.46 17.27
CA MET A 125 14.24 6.49 18.19
C MET A 125 13.83 5.05 17.83
N ALA A 126 12.57 4.83 17.48
CA ALA A 126 12.06 3.52 17.08
C ALA A 126 12.78 2.99 15.82
N VAL A 127 13.05 3.84 14.83
CA VAL A 127 13.75 3.45 13.58
C VAL A 127 15.21 3.04 13.83
N LYS A 128 15.84 3.45 14.93
CA LYS A 128 17.19 3.01 15.30
C LYS A 128 17.23 1.57 15.81
N VAL A 129 16.10 1.02 16.25
CA VAL A 129 16.03 -0.37 16.71
C VAL A 129 16.04 -1.31 15.49
N PRO A 130 17.04 -2.21 15.33
CA PRO A 130 17.21 -3.02 14.13
C PRO A 130 15.98 -3.86 13.77
N LEU A 131 15.31 -4.42 14.79
CA LEU A 131 14.09 -5.23 14.60
C LEU A 131 12.92 -4.39 14.05
N ILE A 132 12.72 -3.19 14.60
CA ILE A 132 11.67 -2.27 14.15
C ILE A 132 11.97 -1.81 12.73
N ARG A 133 13.22 -1.44 12.45
CA ARG A 133 13.67 -1.04 11.11
C ARG A 133 13.46 -2.14 10.08
N ALA A 134 13.87 -3.37 10.38
CA ALA A 134 13.71 -4.52 9.50
C ALA A 134 12.23 -4.78 9.19
N ARG A 135 11.37 -4.70 10.20
CA ARG A 135 9.93 -4.89 10.03
C ARG A 135 9.29 -3.75 9.22
N MET A 136 9.68 -2.50 9.47
CA MET A 136 9.22 -1.35 8.67
C MET A 136 9.64 -1.48 7.20
N LEU A 137 10.89 -1.84 6.94
CA LEU A 137 11.38 -2.07 5.58
C LEU A 137 10.61 -3.18 4.90
N ALA A 138 10.41 -4.31 5.56
CA ALA A 138 9.62 -5.42 5.01
C ALA A 138 8.19 -4.97 4.65
N THR A 139 7.51 -4.20 5.51
CA THR A 139 6.17 -3.68 5.22
C THR A 139 6.17 -2.70 4.04
N VAL A 140 7.16 -1.80 3.94
CA VAL A 140 7.25 -0.84 2.83
C VAL A 140 7.55 -1.55 1.51
N THR A 141 8.39 -2.58 1.52
CA THR A 141 8.76 -3.34 0.32
C THR A 141 7.79 -4.48 -0.01
N GLY A 142 6.75 -4.70 0.80
CA GLY A 142 5.80 -5.80 0.62
C GLY A 142 6.35 -7.20 0.93
N LEU A 143 7.45 -7.29 1.68
CA LEU A 143 8.06 -8.55 2.14
C LEU A 143 7.57 -8.97 3.54
N ASP A 144 6.50 -8.36 4.03
CA ASP A 144 5.93 -8.63 5.35
C ASP A 144 4.96 -9.81 5.38
N HIS A 145 4.67 -10.40 4.23
CA HIS A 145 3.84 -11.59 4.10
C HIS A 145 4.33 -12.45 2.92
N ALA A 146 4.09 -13.75 3.03
CA ALA A 146 4.38 -14.67 1.94
C ALA A 146 3.27 -14.60 0.90
N LEU A 147 3.66 -14.57 -0.37
CA LEU A 147 2.73 -14.86 -1.45
C LEU A 147 2.29 -16.32 -1.34
N PRO A 148 1.01 -16.65 -1.57
CA PRO A 148 0.55 -18.03 -1.55
C PRO A 148 1.44 -18.87 -2.49
N SER A 149 2.19 -19.81 -1.92
CA SER A 149 3.04 -20.70 -2.71
C SER A 149 2.15 -21.72 -3.42
N VAL A 150 2.39 -21.88 -4.72
CA VAL A 150 1.74 -22.89 -5.57
C VAL A 150 1.88 -24.31 -4.96
N ALA A 151 2.94 -24.53 -4.16
CA ALA A 151 3.31 -25.83 -3.62
C ALA A 151 2.52 -26.30 -2.39
N MET A 152 1.85 -25.42 -1.63
CA MET A 152 1.24 -25.82 -0.35
C MET A 152 -0.19 -26.39 -0.45
N ALA A 153 -0.69 -26.65 -1.67
CA ALA A 153 -1.98 -27.34 -1.85
C ALA A 153 -1.88 -28.75 -2.44
N GLY A 154 -0.72 -29.16 -2.97
CA GLY A 154 -0.48 -30.57 -3.35
C GLY A 154 -0.23 -31.49 -2.15
N ALA A 155 0.40 -30.96 -1.08
CA ALA A 155 0.87 -31.75 0.06
C ALA A 155 -0.23 -32.24 1.02
N LYS A 156 -1.49 -31.80 0.88
CA LYS A 156 -2.60 -32.32 1.69
C LYS A 156 -3.25 -33.58 1.11
N SER A 157 -2.85 -34.02 -0.08
CA SER A 157 -3.39 -35.24 -0.72
C SER A 157 -2.52 -36.49 -0.54
N GLU A 158 -1.25 -36.35 -0.13
CA GLU A 158 -0.31 -37.49 0.02
C GLU A 158 -0.11 -37.97 1.48
N LEU A 159 -0.74 -37.35 2.47
CA LEU A 159 -0.70 -37.77 3.88
C LEU A 159 -1.96 -38.53 4.33
N ALA A 160 -2.77 -39.00 3.37
CA ALA A 160 -3.97 -39.80 3.61
C ALA A 160 -3.93 -41.13 2.84
N LEU A 161 -2.81 -41.86 2.93
CA LEU A 161 -2.70 -43.29 2.65
C LEU A 161 -1.83 -43.95 3.71
#